data_AF-A0A258FD17-F1
#
_entry.id   AF-A0A258FD17-F1
#
_cell.length_a   1.000
_cell.length_b   1.000
_cell.length_c   1.000
_cell.angle_alpha   90.00
_cell.angle_beta   90.00
_cell.angle_gamma   90.00
#
_symmetry.space_group_name_H-M   'P 1'
#
loop_
_entity.id
_entity.type
_entity.pdbx_description
1 polymer ?
#
loop_
_entity_poly.entity_id
_entity_poly.type
_entity_poly.pdbx_seq_one_letter_code
_entity_poly.pdbx_strand_id
1 'polypeptide(L)'
;AFNVLAEQAGMPVNEFAAEVFRTSTAVLHEGLSPSMQDQHAFAEFKEGANTVTLANVPGVWARIDKASFAKCARSWRRDGTVGDDKEYPDLSARDADAVRWWDTHR
;
A
#
# COMPACT_ATOMS: atom_id res chain seq x y z
N ALA A 1 18.82 -4.46 17.51
CA ALA A 1 19.29 -3.17 16.99
C ALA A 1 18.53 -2.69 15.73
N PHE A 2 17.61 -3.47 15.15
CA PHE A 2 16.80 -3.05 14.00
C PHE A 2 15.63 -2.10 14.36
N ASN A 3 15.20 -2.08 15.63
CA ASN A 3 14.04 -1.28 16.09
C ASN A 3 14.34 0.18 16.44
N VAL A 4 15.57 0.67 16.28
CA VAL A 4 15.94 2.05 16.68
C VAL A 4 16.12 2.98 15.47
N LEU A 5 16.19 2.45 14.24
CA LEU A 5 16.45 3.28 13.05
C LEU A 5 15.19 3.75 12.32
N ALA A 6 14.02 3.14 12.56
CA ALA A 6 12.76 3.54 11.93
C ALA A 6 12.15 4.82 12.55
N GLU A 7 12.50 5.14 13.80
CA GLU A 7 11.98 6.31 14.53
C GLU A 7 12.65 7.62 14.08
N GLN A 8 13.81 7.57 13.41
CA GLN A 8 14.62 8.75 13.11
C GLN A 8 14.27 9.49 11.81
N ALA A 9 13.29 9.04 11.03
CA ALA A 9 13.01 9.61 9.71
C ALA A 9 11.72 10.46 9.60
N GLY A 10 10.88 10.55 10.63
CA GLY A 10 9.63 11.33 10.55
C GLY A 10 8.69 10.95 9.40
N MET A 11 8.91 9.78 8.78
CA MET A 11 8.09 9.26 7.70
C MET A 11 6.79 8.77 8.32
N PRO A 12 5.61 9.22 7.84
CA PRO A 12 4.35 8.73 8.39
C PRO A 12 4.33 7.22 8.20
N VAL A 13 4.06 6.46 9.27
CA VAL A 13 4.01 4.97 9.31
C VAL A 13 3.23 4.35 8.13
N ASN A 14 2.32 5.11 7.54
CA ASN A 14 1.51 4.72 6.39
C ASN A 14 2.19 4.80 5.02
N GLU A 15 3.37 5.42 4.91
CA GLU A 15 4.05 5.66 3.63
C GLU A 15 4.41 4.35 2.90
N PHE A 16 4.82 3.33 3.67
CA PHE A 16 5.26 2.04 3.12
C PHE A 16 4.26 0.91 3.26
N ALA A 17 3.11 1.14 3.91
CA ALA A 17 2.14 0.08 4.20
C ALA A 17 1.74 -0.67 2.91
N ALA A 18 1.45 0.05 1.82
CA ALA A 18 1.06 -0.56 0.55
C ALA A 18 2.16 -1.47 -0.04
N GLU A 19 3.43 -1.10 0.14
CA GLU A 19 4.56 -1.91 -0.34
C GLU A 19 4.75 -3.18 0.49
N VAL A 20 4.63 -3.08 1.82
CA VAL A 20 4.72 -4.22 2.74
C VAL A 20 3.61 -5.24 2.45
N PHE A 21 2.38 -4.78 2.25
CA PHE A 21 1.24 -5.64 1.94
C PHE A 21 1.14 -6.05 0.46
N ARG A 22 2.05 -5.58 -0.40
CA ARG A 22 2.04 -5.83 -1.86
C ARG A 22 0.73 -5.43 -2.53
N THR A 23 0.15 -4.32 -2.08
CA THR A 23 -1.09 -3.74 -2.61
C THR A 23 -0.83 -2.36 -3.20
N SER A 24 -1.80 -1.82 -3.96
CA SER A 24 -1.70 -0.44 -4.46
C SER A 24 -2.05 0.61 -3.40
N THR A 25 -2.89 0.25 -2.42
CA THR A 25 -3.18 1.07 -1.24
C THR A 25 -3.18 0.19 0.01
N ALA A 26 -2.67 0.74 1.10
CA ALA A 26 -2.89 0.21 2.45
C ALA A 26 -2.70 1.35 3.45
N VAL A 27 -3.47 1.31 4.55
CA VAL A 27 -3.35 2.25 5.66
C VAL A 27 -3.29 1.44 6.95
N LEU A 28 -2.28 1.69 7.77
CA LEU A 28 -2.18 1.12 9.10
C LEU A 28 -3.01 1.94 10.09
N HIS A 29 -3.63 1.23 11.01
CA HIS A 29 -4.45 1.77 12.07
C HIS A 29 -4.07 1.09 13.39
N GLU A 30 -4.09 1.88 14.46
CA GLU A 30 -3.98 1.40 15.84
C GLU A 30 -5.39 1.15 16.42
N GLY A 31 -5.47 0.24 17.39
CA GLY A 31 -6.71 -0.14 18.09
C GLY A 31 -7.39 -1.39 17.52
N LEU A 32 -8.65 -1.57 17.88
CA LEU A 32 -9.45 -2.71 17.42
C LEU A 32 -9.88 -2.49 15.97
N SER A 33 -9.73 -3.53 15.14
CA SER A 33 -10.24 -3.49 13.79
C SER A 33 -11.77 -3.47 13.77
N PRO A 34 -12.42 -2.89 12.76
CA PRO A 34 -13.89 -2.92 12.64
C PRO A 34 -14.45 -4.34 12.61
N SER A 35 -13.70 -5.29 12.04
CA SER A 35 -14.03 -6.72 12.01
C SER A 35 -13.90 -7.42 13.38
N MET A 36 -13.24 -6.81 14.37
CA MET A 36 -13.08 -7.35 15.73
C MET A 36 -14.16 -6.89 16.71
N GLN A 37 -15.11 -6.03 16.31
CA GLN A 37 -16.21 -5.60 17.19
C GLN A 37 -17.28 -6.69 17.39
N ASP A 38 -17.33 -7.73 16.54
CA ASP A 38 -18.17 -8.92 16.71
C ASP A 38 -17.31 -10.14 17.08
N GLN A 39 -16.92 -10.27 18.36
CA GLN A 39 -16.08 -11.36 18.87
C GLN A 39 -16.72 -12.77 18.82
N HIS A 40 -17.97 -12.89 18.35
CA HIS A 40 -18.71 -14.16 18.27
C HIS A 40 -19.20 -14.54 16.86
N ALA A 41 -18.94 -13.72 15.84
CA ALA A 41 -19.21 -14.13 14.49
C ALA A 41 -17.96 -14.85 13.95
N PHE A 42 -18.05 -16.17 13.74
CA PHE A 42 -17.36 -16.76 12.59
C PHE A 42 -17.96 -16.10 11.35
N ALA A 43 -17.58 -14.84 11.10
CA ALA A 43 -18.13 -14.04 10.04
C ALA A 43 -17.64 -14.68 8.75
N GLU A 44 -18.58 -15.33 8.08
CA GLU A 44 -18.64 -15.51 6.64
C GLU A 44 -17.72 -14.48 5.96
N PHE A 45 -16.81 -14.95 5.10
CA PHE A 45 -15.98 -14.10 4.23
C PHE A 45 -16.92 -13.13 3.49
N LYS A 46 -17.20 -11.97 4.09
CA LYS A 46 -17.97 -10.92 3.45
C LYS A 46 -17.04 -10.37 2.41
N GLU A 47 -17.34 -10.67 1.16
CA GLU A 47 -16.73 -10.03 0.01
C GLU A 47 -16.73 -8.51 0.26
N GLY A 48 -15.55 -7.91 0.48
CA GLY A 48 -15.41 -6.51 0.90
C GLY A 48 -14.84 -6.26 2.30
N ALA A 49 -14.44 -7.28 3.06
CA ALA A 49 -13.59 -7.07 4.25
C ALA A 49 -12.19 -6.60 3.83
N ASN A 50 -12.02 -5.29 3.69
CA ASN A 50 -10.77 -4.60 3.35
C ASN A 50 -9.80 -4.51 4.55
N THR A 51 -9.83 -5.45 5.49
CA THR A 51 -9.14 -5.33 6.78
C THR A 51 -8.30 -6.56 7.07
N VAL A 52 -7.03 -6.34 7.44
CA VAL A 52 -6.05 -7.39 7.77
C VAL A 52 -5.50 -7.11 9.17
N THR A 53 -5.59 -8.09 10.08
CA THR A 53 -5.02 -8.00 11.43
C THR A 53 -3.67 -8.73 11.49
N LEU A 54 -2.79 -8.30 12.39
CA LEU A 54 -1.47 -8.90 12.57
C LEU A 54 -1.45 -9.74 13.85
N ALA A 55 -1.38 -11.07 13.71
CA ALA A 55 -1.45 -12.00 14.86
C ALA A 55 -0.40 -11.72 15.95
N ASN A 56 0.81 -11.31 15.55
CA ASN A 56 1.92 -11.08 16.46
C ASN A 56 2.01 -9.63 16.96
N VAL A 57 1.10 -8.75 16.50
CA VAL A 57 1.04 -7.35 16.90
C VAL A 57 -0.42 -6.99 17.21
N PRO A 58 -0.92 -7.39 18.39
CA PRO A 58 -2.28 -7.07 18.81
C PRO A 58 -2.51 -5.55 18.84
N GLY A 59 -3.68 -5.11 18.40
CA GLY A 59 -4.02 -3.68 18.35
C GLY A 59 -3.46 -2.93 17.14
N VAL A 60 -2.89 -3.64 16.15
CA VAL A 60 -2.52 -3.05 14.86
C VAL A 60 -3.21 -3.82 13.73
N TRP A 61 -3.79 -3.06 12.80
CA TRP A 61 -4.45 -3.61 11.62
C TRP A 61 -4.25 -2.72 10.40
N ALA A 62 -4.37 -3.31 9.22
CA ALA A 62 -4.25 -2.63 7.94
C ALA A 62 -5.59 -2.62 7.20
N ARG A 63 -5.94 -1.47 6.64
CA ARG A 63 -7.05 -1.31 5.70
C ARG A 63 -6.53 -1.30 4.27
N ILE A 64 -7.07 -2.15 3.40
CA ILE A 64 -6.65 -2.34 2.01
C ILE A 64 -7.84 -2.05 1.09
N ASP A 65 -7.90 -0.83 0.56
CA ASP A 65 -8.97 -0.47 -0.36
C ASP A 65 -8.64 -0.85 -1.80
N LYS A 66 -9.70 -1.09 -2.58
CA LYS A 66 -9.58 -1.18 -4.03
C LYS A 66 -9.15 0.19 -4.57
N ALA A 67 -7.95 0.27 -5.12
CA ALA A 67 -7.46 1.47 -5.78
C ALA A 67 -8.28 1.77 -7.04
N SER A 68 -8.77 3.00 -7.17
CA SER A 68 -9.55 3.48 -8.31
C SER A 68 -8.70 3.96 -9.48
N PHE A 69 -7.42 4.29 -9.24
CA PHE A 69 -6.52 4.83 -10.25
C PHE A 69 -6.13 3.81 -11.33
N ALA A 70 -5.61 4.33 -12.45
CA ALA A 70 -5.11 3.53 -13.55
C ALA A 70 -3.93 2.65 -13.12
N LYS A 71 -3.80 1.48 -13.74
CA LYS A 71 -2.73 0.52 -13.49
C LYS A 71 -1.50 0.93 -14.29
N CYS A 72 -0.36 1.13 -13.62
CA CYS A 72 0.91 1.34 -14.28
C CYS A 72 1.34 0.08 -15.05
N ALA A 73 1.79 0.22 -16.30
CA ALA A 73 2.15 -0.91 -17.15
C ALA A 73 3.39 -1.68 -16.64
N ARG A 74 4.34 -1.01 -15.99
CA ARG A 74 5.61 -1.60 -15.53
C ARG A 74 5.47 -2.34 -14.20
N SER A 75 5.11 -1.63 -13.12
CA SER A 75 5.03 -2.23 -11.77
C SER A 75 3.69 -2.90 -11.47
N TRP A 76 2.68 -2.68 -12.31
CA TRP A 76 1.28 -3.09 -12.06
C TRP A 76 0.62 -2.42 -10.84
N ARG A 77 1.30 -1.48 -10.18
CA ARG A 77 0.71 -0.65 -9.12
C ARG A 77 -0.33 0.30 -9.73
N ARG A 78 -1.46 0.47 -9.06
CA ARG A 78 -2.43 1.51 -9.40
C ARG A 78 -2.03 2.81 -8.73
N ASP A 79 -1.85 3.87 -9.51
CA ASP A 79 -1.31 5.15 -9.07
C ASP A 79 -1.99 6.31 -9.80
N GLY A 80 -2.23 7.41 -9.08
CA GLY A 80 -2.95 8.57 -9.61
C GLY A 80 -2.16 9.36 -10.66
N THR A 81 -0.85 9.19 -10.72
CA THR A 81 0.04 9.89 -11.67
C THR A 81 0.20 9.18 -13.02
N VAL A 82 -0.46 8.03 -13.20
CA VAL A 82 -0.43 7.30 -14.47
C VAL A 82 -1.08 8.15 -15.56
N GLY A 83 -0.29 8.52 -16.58
CA GLY A 83 -0.73 9.36 -17.70
C GLY A 83 -0.31 10.84 -17.62
N ASP A 84 0.34 11.26 -16.52
CA ASP A 84 0.85 12.63 -16.38
C ASP A 84 2.06 12.91 -17.30
N ASP A 85 2.90 11.90 -17.53
CA ASP A 85 4.07 11.99 -18.39
C ASP A 85 3.68 11.64 -19.85
N LYS A 86 3.89 12.58 -20.78
CA LYS A 86 3.57 12.38 -22.20
C LYS A 86 4.52 11.42 -22.91
N GLU A 87 5.76 11.31 -22.45
CA GLU A 87 6.74 10.37 -23.01
C GLU A 87 6.44 8.94 -22.57
N TYR A 88 5.89 8.77 -21.37
CA TYR A 88 5.51 7.49 -20.78
C TYR A 88 4.04 7.48 -20.29
N PRO A 89 3.06 7.55 -21.22
CA PRO A 89 1.64 7.79 -20.88
C PRO A 89 0.95 6.63 -20.15
N ASP A 90 1.58 5.45 -20.09
CA ASP A 90 1.08 4.26 -19.40
C ASP A 90 1.82 3.96 -18.08
N LEU A 91 2.74 4.85 -17.68
CA LEU A 91 3.54 4.72 -16.47
C LEU A 91 3.15 5.76 -15.41
N SER A 92 3.31 5.39 -14.14
CA SER A 92 3.28 6.35 -13.04
C SER A 92 4.58 7.16 -13.01
N ALA A 93 4.57 8.33 -12.37
CA ALA A 93 5.75 9.21 -12.28
C ALA A 93 7.00 8.47 -11.77
N ARG A 94 6.85 7.67 -10.71
CA ARG A 94 7.93 6.84 -10.14
C ARG A 94 8.52 5.87 -11.16
N ASP A 95 7.65 5.19 -11.92
CA ASP A 95 8.09 4.17 -12.85
C ASP A 95 8.66 4.78 -14.14
N ALA A 96 8.14 5.93 -14.58
CA ALA A 96 8.66 6.72 -15.69
C ALA A 96 10.09 7.23 -15.39
N ASP A 97 10.33 7.81 -14.21
CA ASP A 97 11.66 8.27 -13.80
C ASP A 97 12.68 7.13 -13.82
N ALA A 98 12.28 5.95 -13.35
CA ALA A 98 13.16 4.80 -13.33
C ALA A 98 13.39 4.19 -14.72
N VAL A 99 12.45 4.31 -15.67
CA VAL A 99 12.69 3.94 -17.08
C VAL A 99 13.63 4.94 -17.74
N ARG A 100 13.40 6.24 -17.56
CA ARG A 100 14.27 7.30 -18.09
C ARG A 100 15.71 7.16 -17.59
N TRP A 101 15.89 6.86 -16.31
CA TRP A 101 17.22 6.55 -15.78
C TRP A 101 17.85 5.34 -16.49
N TRP A 102 17.10 4.25 -16.69
CA TRP A 102 17.59 3.06 -17.41
C TRP A 102 17.97 3.38 -18.86
N ASP A 103 17.15 4.14 -19.58
CA ASP A 103 17.38 4.50 -20.99
C ASP A 103 18.67 5.34 -21.16
N THR A 104 19.03 6.16 -20.16
CA THR A 104 20.28 6.93 -20.15
C THR A 104 21.52 6.11 -19.77
N HIS A 105 21.35 4.91 -19.21
CA HIS A 105 22.42 4.03 -18.73
C HIS A 105 22.49 2.69 -19.48
N ARG A 106 21.76 2.58 -20.60
CA ARG A 106 21.72 1.39 -21.45
C ARG A 106 22.87 1.40 -22.47
#